data_AF-A0A3R8YMJ4-F1
#
_entry.id   AF-A0A3R8YMJ4-F1
#
_cell.length_a   1.000
_cell.length_b   1.000
_cell.length_c   1.000
_cell.angle_alpha   90.00
_cell.angle_beta   90.00
_cell.angle_gamma   90.00
#
_symmetry.space_group_name_H-M   'P 1'
#
loop_
_entity.id
_entity.type
_entity.pdbx_description
1 polymer ?
#
loop_
_entity_poly.entity_id
_entity_poly.type
_entity_poly.pdbx_seq_one_letter_code
_entity_poly.pdbx_strand_id
1 'polypeptide(L)'
;MPTLRPLAPSPSAEPQPDPQADATATPAVPRLPGTPADPQKYAVVAAPSAIDGLGAFAAEFIPARRKIGEIRGESILTTEAHARARAAAKASGRIFMIALSERRTLDASASTDVLRHANHACEPNTVLKVQQGRVAFYALRDIQPGEELTARYGPTHHAGKLVCRCGSPRCIGRL
;
A
#
# COMPACT_ATOMS: atom_id res chain seq x y z
N MET A 1 16.63 71.50 14.35
CA MET A 1 16.69 70.66 13.14
C MET A 1 17.45 69.40 13.48
N PRO A 2 16.83 68.21 13.49
CA PRO A 2 17.53 66.99 13.88
C PRO A 2 18.38 66.48 12.72
N THR A 3 19.65 66.21 13.00
CA THR A 3 20.64 65.65 12.09
C THR A 3 20.39 64.15 11.91
N LEU A 4 20.21 63.72 10.66
CA LEU A 4 20.09 62.31 10.28
C LEU A 4 21.46 61.63 10.37
N ARG A 5 21.54 60.54 11.15
CA ARG A 5 22.69 59.65 11.22
C ARG A 5 22.65 58.67 10.03
N PRO A 6 23.76 58.36 9.34
CA PRO A 6 23.74 57.42 8.22
C PRO A 6 23.56 55.99 8.73
N LEU A 7 22.74 55.21 8.02
CA LEU A 7 22.55 53.77 8.23
C LEU A 7 23.82 53.02 7.78
N ALA A 8 24.34 52.14 8.63
CA ALA A 8 25.42 51.23 8.24
C ALA A 8 24.90 50.17 7.24
N PRO A 9 25.71 49.71 6.28
CA PRO A 9 25.30 48.66 5.35
C PRO A 9 25.18 47.31 6.07
N SER A 10 24.09 46.59 5.79
CA SER A 10 23.86 45.23 6.26
C SER A 10 24.94 44.28 5.72
N PRO A 11 25.44 43.31 6.52
CA PRO A 11 26.34 42.30 6.02
C PRO A 11 25.59 41.34 5.08
N SER A 12 26.18 41.09 3.92
CA SER A 12 25.74 40.09 2.95
C SER A 12 25.64 38.72 3.60
N ALA A 13 24.48 38.08 3.47
CA ALA A 13 24.26 36.71 3.91
C ALA A 13 25.12 35.73 3.08
N GLU A 14 25.96 34.96 3.75
CA GLU A 14 26.64 33.82 3.14
C GLU A 14 25.62 32.73 2.78
N PRO A 15 25.79 32.00 1.67
CA PRO A 15 24.89 30.91 1.31
C PRO A 15 25.13 29.71 2.23
N GLN A 16 24.11 29.34 3.00
CA GLN A 16 24.13 28.08 3.76
C GLN A 16 24.05 26.88 2.80
N PRO A 17 24.85 25.82 2.98
CA PRO A 17 24.78 24.63 2.15
C PRO A 17 23.51 23.82 2.42
N ASP A 18 22.89 23.31 1.34
CA ASP A 18 21.72 22.45 1.33
C ASP A 18 21.91 21.18 2.18
N PRO A 19 20.97 20.82 3.08
CA PRO A 19 21.10 19.63 3.93
C PRO A 19 20.48 18.37 3.28
N GLN A 20 20.67 18.17 1.97
CA GLN A 20 20.15 16.99 1.26
C GLN A 20 21.26 16.17 0.62
N ALA A 21 22.04 15.49 1.45
CA ALA A 21 22.84 14.34 1.05
C ALA A 21 23.07 13.43 2.26
N ASP A 22 22.11 12.55 2.53
CA ASP A 22 22.33 11.17 2.99
C ASP A 22 21.00 10.55 3.44
N ALA A 23 20.23 10.07 2.47
CA ALA A 23 19.25 9.02 2.74
C ALA A 23 20.04 7.71 2.89
N THR A 24 20.44 7.40 4.12
CA THR A 24 21.10 6.13 4.47
C THR A 24 20.22 4.96 4.05
N ALA A 25 20.63 4.27 2.99
CA ALA A 25 20.05 3.00 2.59
C ALA A 25 20.16 1.99 3.74
N THR A 26 19.05 1.37 4.12
CA THR A 26 19.04 0.26 5.08
C THR A 26 19.96 -0.87 4.55
N PRO A 27 20.86 -1.42 5.37
CA PRO A 27 21.75 -2.48 4.91
C PRO A 27 20.93 -3.73 4.54
N ALA A 28 21.10 -4.18 3.30
CA ALA A 28 20.45 -5.39 2.82
C ALA A 28 20.98 -6.62 3.58
N VAL A 29 20.08 -7.35 4.24
CA VAL A 29 20.41 -8.62 4.89
C VAL A 29 20.86 -9.64 3.81
N PRO A 30 21.98 -10.37 3.99
CA PRO A 30 22.45 -11.35 3.01
C PRO A 30 21.39 -12.44 2.77
N ARG A 31 21.00 -12.65 1.51
CA ARG A 31 19.98 -13.64 1.13
C ARG A 31 20.54 -15.06 1.14
N LEU A 32 19.78 -15.99 1.72
CA LEU A 32 20.02 -17.43 1.56
C LEU A 32 19.79 -17.85 0.09
N PRO A 33 20.67 -18.68 -0.50
CA PRO A 33 20.51 -19.16 -1.88
C PRO A 33 19.15 -19.84 -2.09
N GLY A 34 18.45 -19.48 -3.18
CA GLY A 34 17.15 -20.07 -3.54
C GLY A 34 15.92 -19.34 -3.02
N THR A 35 16.07 -18.30 -2.19
CA THR A 35 14.94 -17.46 -1.77
C THR A 35 14.58 -16.46 -2.87
N PRO A 36 13.31 -16.42 -3.35
CA PRO A 36 12.89 -15.39 -4.29
C PRO A 36 13.16 -13.99 -3.74
N ALA A 37 13.58 -13.06 -4.61
CA ALA A 37 13.76 -11.66 -4.21
C ALA A 37 12.50 -11.10 -3.56
N ASP A 38 12.68 -10.23 -2.57
CA ASP A 38 11.58 -9.49 -1.95
C ASP A 38 10.80 -8.71 -3.02
N PRO A 39 9.50 -8.97 -3.20
CA PRO A 39 8.69 -8.24 -4.18
C PRO A 39 8.42 -6.79 -3.76
N GLN A 40 8.67 -6.40 -2.50
CA GLN A 40 8.46 -5.05 -1.99
C GLN A 40 9.63 -4.14 -2.35
N LYS A 41 9.31 -2.96 -2.87
CA LYS A 41 10.28 -1.90 -3.23
C LYS A 41 10.42 -0.84 -2.16
N TYR A 42 9.47 -0.80 -1.23
CA TYR A 42 9.42 0.09 -0.09
C TYR A 42 9.10 -0.73 1.16
N ALA A 43 9.55 -0.29 2.32
CA ALA A 43 9.27 -0.90 3.60
C ALA A 43 7.77 -0.76 3.92
N VAL A 44 7.11 -1.89 4.08
CA VAL A 44 5.70 -1.99 4.46
C VAL A 44 5.58 -2.99 5.60
N VAL A 45 4.79 -2.65 6.62
CA VAL A 45 4.58 -3.50 7.81
C VAL A 45 3.11 -3.85 7.97
N ALA A 46 2.85 -5.06 8.48
CA ALA A 46 1.50 -5.45 8.89
C ALA A 46 1.27 -5.01 10.35
N ALA A 47 0.16 -4.34 10.60
CA ALA A 47 -0.24 -3.93 11.96
C ALA A 47 -1.77 -3.97 12.10
N PRO A 48 -2.33 -3.97 13.32
CA PRO A 48 -3.77 -3.83 13.52
C PRO A 48 -4.33 -2.59 12.81
N SER A 49 -5.43 -2.76 12.07
CA SER A 49 -6.09 -1.67 11.33
C SER A 49 -7.37 -1.23 12.03
N ALA A 50 -7.67 0.07 11.90
CA ALA A 50 -8.96 0.63 12.30
C ALA A 50 -10.11 0.24 11.33
N ILE A 51 -9.79 -0.23 10.13
CA ILE A 51 -10.76 -0.61 9.10
C ILE A 51 -11.24 -2.06 9.32
N ASP A 52 -10.31 -3.02 9.24
CA ASP A 52 -10.55 -4.43 9.53
C ASP A 52 -9.24 -5.18 9.83
N GLY A 53 -9.25 -5.99 10.89
CA GLY A 53 -8.18 -6.95 11.19
C GLY A 53 -6.77 -6.34 11.15
N LEU A 54 -5.97 -6.78 10.18
CA LEU A 54 -4.64 -6.24 9.89
C LEU A 54 -4.71 -5.34 8.66
N GLY A 55 -3.94 -4.26 8.69
CA GLY A 55 -3.64 -3.38 7.57
C GLY A 55 -2.18 -3.49 7.13
N ALA A 56 -1.91 -3.06 5.90
CA ALA A 56 -0.54 -2.83 5.42
C ALA A 56 -0.20 -1.34 5.58
N PHE A 57 0.89 -1.00 6.27
CA PHE A 57 1.26 0.38 6.58
C PHE A 57 2.62 0.72 5.97
N ALA A 58 2.75 1.92 5.41
CA ALA A 58 4.02 2.41 4.93
C ALA A 58 4.99 2.62 6.11
N ALA A 59 6.16 1.98 6.10
CA ALA A 59 7.19 2.19 7.11
C ALA A 59 8.23 3.24 6.69
N GLU A 60 8.15 3.71 5.45
CA GLU A 60 8.95 4.81 4.89
C GLU A 60 8.10 5.65 3.92
N PHE A 61 8.66 6.77 3.46
CA PHE A 61 7.98 7.62 2.47
C PHE A 61 7.90 6.93 1.11
N ILE A 62 6.71 6.94 0.50
CA ILE A 62 6.48 6.36 -0.82
C ILE A 62 6.02 7.48 -1.77
N PRO A 63 6.82 7.83 -2.80
CA PRO A 63 6.43 8.85 -3.77
C PRO A 63 5.24 8.41 -4.64
N ALA A 64 4.44 9.38 -5.05
CA ALA A 64 3.33 9.19 -5.97
C ALA A 64 3.75 8.44 -7.25
N ARG A 65 2.84 7.63 -7.78
CA ARG A 65 2.99 6.87 -9.04
C ARG A 65 4.08 5.79 -9.03
N ARG A 66 4.76 5.57 -7.91
CA ARG A 66 5.76 4.50 -7.77
C ARG A 66 5.10 3.15 -7.50
N LYS A 67 5.76 2.09 -7.99
CA LYS A 67 5.39 0.71 -7.68
C LYS A 67 5.84 0.40 -6.26
N ILE A 68 4.90 0.06 -5.39
CA ILE A 68 5.14 -0.27 -3.99
C ILE A 68 5.70 -1.68 -3.87
N GLY A 69 5.06 -2.62 -4.57
CA GLY A 69 5.47 -4.01 -4.60
C GLY A 69 4.40 -4.89 -5.22
N GLU A 70 4.43 -6.18 -4.91
CA GLU A 70 3.48 -7.18 -5.41
C GLU A 70 2.92 -8.04 -4.28
N ILE A 71 1.76 -8.64 -4.52
CA ILE A 71 1.28 -9.79 -3.75
C ILE A 71 1.45 -11.03 -4.61
N ARG A 72 2.11 -12.04 -4.04
CA ARG A 72 2.22 -13.39 -4.60
C ARG A 72 1.24 -14.32 -3.91
N GLY A 73 0.91 -15.41 -4.59
CA GLY A 73 -0.06 -16.39 -4.15
C GLY A 73 -0.17 -17.53 -5.16
N GLU A 74 -1.10 -18.44 -4.92
CA GLU A 74 -1.38 -19.56 -5.82
C GLU A 74 -2.26 -19.09 -6.98
N SER A 75 -1.91 -19.39 -8.22
CA SER A 75 -2.75 -19.10 -9.38
C SER A 75 -3.67 -20.29 -9.67
N ILE A 76 -4.93 -20.17 -9.27
CA ILE A 76 -5.94 -21.23 -9.37
C ILE A 76 -7.00 -20.90 -10.41
N LEU A 77 -7.84 -21.89 -10.75
CA LEU A 77 -8.99 -21.66 -11.61
C LEU A 77 -10.04 -20.80 -10.90
N THR A 78 -10.69 -19.88 -11.62
CA THR A 78 -11.73 -19.00 -11.04
C THR A 78 -12.88 -19.78 -10.40
N THR A 79 -13.25 -20.93 -10.97
CA THR A 79 -14.29 -21.82 -10.41
C THR A 79 -13.91 -22.38 -9.04
N GLU A 80 -12.65 -22.76 -8.87
CA GLU A 80 -12.10 -23.23 -7.60
C GLU A 80 -11.98 -22.07 -6.60
N ALA A 81 -11.49 -20.92 -7.04
CA ALA A 81 -11.40 -19.72 -6.21
C ALA A 81 -12.77 -19.33 -5.63
N HIS A 82 -13.85 -19.44 -6.39
CA HIS A 82 -15.20 -19.19 -5.88
C HIS A 82 -15.58 -20.14 -4.74
N ALA A 83 -15.20 -21.42 -4.82
CA ALA A 83 -15.45 -22.38 -3.75
C ALA A 83 -14.63 -22.05 -2.49
N ARG A 84 -13.33 -21.78 -2.65
CA ARG A 84 -12.43 -21.37 -1.56
C ARG A 84 -12.87 -20.06 -0.90
N ALA A 85 -13.25 -19.07 -1.71
CA ALA A 85 -13.75 -17.76 -1.24
C ALA A 85 -15.02 -17.91 -0.40
N ARG A 86 -15.98 -18.75 -0.81
CA ARG A 86 -17.18 -19.03 -0.01
C ARG A 86 -16.86 -19.72 1.31
N ALA A 87 -15.90 -20.65 1.31
CA ALA A 87 -15.47 -21.30 2.54
C ALA A 87 -14.78 -20.30 3.49
N ALA A 88 -13.87 -19.48 2.97
CA ALA A 88 -13.17 -18.44 3.74
C ALA A 88 -14.14 -17.39 4.31
N ALA A 89 -15.11 -16.93 3.51
CA ALA A 89 -16.16 -16.01 3.95
C ALA A 89 -16.95 -16.55 5.15
N LYS A 90 -17.25 -17.87 5.16
CA LYS A 90 -17.96 -18.52 6.27
C LYS A 90 -17.08 -18.73 7.50
N ALA A 91 -15.80 -19.06 7.30
CA ALA A 91 -14.88 -19.41 8.38
C ALA A 91 -14.31 -18.19 9.11
N SER A 92 -13.85 -17.17 8.36
CA SER A 92 -13.14 -16.01 8.91
C SER A 92 -13.76 -14.66 8.53
N GLY A 93 -14.68 -14.64 7.57
CA GLY A 93 -15.22 -13.42 6.98
C GLY A 93 -14.25 -12.68 6.06
N ARG A 94 -13.04 -13.21 5.81
CA ARG A 94 -11.97 -12.54 5.05
C ARG A 94 -11.57 -13.36 3.83
N ILE A 95 -11.46 -12.69 2.68
CA ILE A 95 -11.16 -13.31 1.39
C ILE A 95 -9.93 -12.64 0.80
N PHE A 96 -8.92 -13.44 0.45
CA PHE A 96 -7.66 -12.97 -0.13
C PHE A 96 -7.55 -13.41 -1.61
N MET A 97 -8.61 -13.17 -2.38
CA MET A 97 -8.72 -13.63 -3.77
C MET A 97 -8.74 -12.44 -4.73
N ILE A 98 -7.85 -12.45 -5.73
CA ILE A 98 -7.74 -11.37 -6.71
C ILE A 98 -7.88 -11.95 -8.12
N ALA A 99 -8.90 -11.52 -8.87
CA ALA A 99 -9.09 -11.97 -10.24
C ALA A 99 -7.90 -11.54 -11.12
N LEU A 100 -7.27 -12.49 -11.81
CA LEU A 100 -6.18 -12.23 -12.75
C LEU A 100 -6.67 -12.16 -14.19
N SER A 101 -7.66 -12.98 -14.51
CA SER A 101 -8.37 -13.03 -15.79
C SER A 101 -9.74 -13.69 -15.57
N GLU A 102 -10.52 -13.88 -16.63
CA GLU A 102 -11.78 -14.62 -16.55
C GLU A 102 -11.62 -16.06 -16.01
N ARG A 103 -10.47 -16.69 -16.26
CA ARG A 103 -10.22 -18.10 -15.94
C ARG A 103 -9.27 -18.33 -14.77
N ARG A 104 -8.50 -17.31 -14.37
CA ARG A 104 -7.48 -17.41 -13.32
C ARG A 104 -7.72 -16.40 -12.22
N THR A 105 -7.54 -16.86 -10.99
CA THR A 105 -7.60 -16.04 -9.78
C THR A 105 -6.37 -16.33 -8.93
N LEU A 106 -5.79 -15.28 -8.35
CA LEU A 106 -4.73 -15.38 -7.36
C LEU A 106 -5.35 -15.63 -5.99
N ASP A 107 -5.00 -16.74 -5.35
CA ASP A 107 -5.28 -17.04 -3.95
C ASP A 107 -4.07 -16.63 -3.10
N ALA A 108 -4.20 -15.50 -2.40
CA ALA A 108 -3.19 -14.97 -1.49
C ALA A 108 -3.41 -15.38 -0.03
N SER A 109 -4.30 -16.35 0.25
CA SER A 109 -4.63 -16.74 1.63
C SER A 109 -3.42 -17.24 2.42
N ALA A 110 -2.50 -17.93 1.76
CA ALA A 110 -1.24 -18.43 2.32
C ALA A 110 -0.03 -17.50 2.06
N SER A 111 -0.26 -16.32 1.47
CA SER A 111 0.83 -15.40 1.12
C SER A 111 1.51 -14.82 2.36
N THR A 112 2.83 -14.66 2.33
CA THR A 112 3.57 -13.93 3.37
C THR A 112 3.78 -12.47 3.02
N ASP A 113 3.35 -12.04 1.83
CA ASP A 113 3.55 -10.65 1.37
C ASP A 113 2.62 -9.71 2.13
N VAL A 114 3.19 -8.74 2.83
CA VAL A 114 2.46 -7.79 3.71
C VAL A 114 1.30 -7.08 2.99
N LEU A 115 1.47 -6.77 1.71
CA LEU A 115 0.45 -6.11 0.89
C LEU A 115 -0.87 -6.91 0.80
N ARG A 116 -0.90 -8.22 1.13
CA ARG A 116 -2.16 -8.99 1.27
C ARG A 116 -3.13 -8.39 2.28
N HIS A 117 -2.63 -7.58 3.20
CA HIS A 117 -3.40 -6.89 4.24
C HIS A 117 -3.85 -5.49 3.81
N ALA A 118 -3.68 -5.10 2.54
CA ALA A 118 -4.18 -3.81 2.05
C ALA A 118 -5.71 -3.78 2.10
N ASN A 119 -6.24 -3.02 3.05
CA ASN A 119 -7.67 -2.91 3.28
C ASN A 119 -8.37 -2.07 2.21
N HIS A 120 -9.69 -2.15 2.24
CA HIS A 120 -10.51 -1.32 1.37
C HIS A 120 -10.58 0.13 1.86
N ALA A 121 -10.46 1.07 0.93
CA ALA A 121 -10.99 2.42 1.11
C ALA A 121 -11.81 2.89 -0.09
N CYS A 122 -12.87 3.64 0.20
CA CYS A 122 -13.61 4.37 -0.82
C CYS A 122 -12.82 5.53 -1.40
N GLU A 123 -11.71 5.94 -0.78
CA GLU A 123 -10.78 6.92 -1.30
C GLU A 123 -9.35 6.42 -1.06
N PRO A 124 -8.91 5.46 -1.89
CA PRO A 124 -7.66 4.78 -1.64
C PRO A 124 -6.46 5.67 -1.96
N ASN A 125 -5.34 5.38 -1.33
CA ASN A 125 -4.02 5.94 -1.67
C ASN A 125 -3.19 5.00 -2.58
N THR A 126 -3.68 3.79 -2.86
CA THR A 126 -3.05 2.84 -3.80
C THR A 126 -4.02 2.31 -4.86
N VAL A 127 -3.45 1.79 -5.95
CA VAL A 127 -4.18 1.07 -7.00
C VAL A 127 -3.50 -0.26 -7.30
N LEU A 128 -4.32 -1.30 -7.47
CA LEU A 128 -3.86 -2.61 -7.94
C LEU A 128 -3.83 -2.63 -9.46
N LYS A 129 -2.75 -3.16 -10.03
CA LYS A 129 -2.63 -3.48 -11.44
C LYS A 129 -2.32 -4.95 -11.61
N VAL A 130 -3.16 -5.63 -12.39
CA VAL A 130 -2.90 -7.00 -12.83
C VAL A 130 -2.14 -6.94 -14.14
N GLN A 131 -0.91 -7.46 -14.15
CA GLN A 131 -0.05 -7.47 -15.35
C GLN A 131 0.69 -8.80 -15.42
N GLN A 132 0.57 -9.50 -16.56
CA GLN A 132 1.27 -10.77 -16.79
C GLN A 132 1.03 -11.80 -15.67
N GLY A 133 -0.19 -11.86 -15.14
CA GLY A 133 -0.57 -12.77 -14.04
C GLY A 133 -0.05 -12.38 -12.65
N ARG A 134 0.53 -11.18 -12.50
CA ARG A 134 1.01 -10.64 -11.22
C ARG A 134 0.10 -9.51 -10.74
N VAL A 135 0.00 -9.33 -9.42
CA VAL A 135 -0.77 -8.25 -8.80
C VAL A 135 0.22 -7.26 -8.20
N ALA A 136 0.32 -6.08 -8.80
CA ALA A 136 1.24 -5.02 -8.37
C ALA A 136 0.48 -3.83 -7.77
N PHE A 137 1.03 -3.24 -6.70
CA PHE A 137 0.51 -2.04 -6.06
C PHE A 137 1.28 -0.82 -6.52
N TYR A 138 0.56 0.26 -6.79
CA TYR A 138 1.11 1.56 -7.13
C TYR A 138 0.51 2.64 -6.24
N ALA A 139 1.34 3.60 -5.83
CA ALA A 139 0.87 4.78 -5.09
C ALA A 139 0.11 5.74 -6.01
N LEU A 140 -1.04 6.24 -5.57
CA LEU A 140 -1.84 7.24 -6.29
C LEU A 140 -1.41 8.68 -5.98
N ARG A 141 -0.86 8.89 -4.78
CA ARG A 141 -0.31 10.14 -4.27
C ARG A 141 0.94 9.82 -3.44
N ASP A 142 1.61 10.84 -2.93
CA ASP A 142 2.64 10.66 -1.92
C ASP A 142 2.02 10.05 -0.65
N ILE A 143 2.71 9.08 -0.05
CA ILE A 143 2.29 8.36 1.14
C ILE A 143 3.36 8.53 2.20
N GLN A 144 2.97 9.07 3.35
CA GLN A 144 3.84 9.29 4.49
C GLN A 144 4.03 8.00 5.31
N PRO A 145 5.16 7.88 6.03
CA PRO A 145 5.33 6.82 7.02
C PRO A 145 4.16 6.79 8.01
N GLY A 146 3.68 5.58 8.34
CA GLY A 146 2.54 5.34 9.22
C GLY A 146 1.17 5.36 8.55
N GLU A 147 1.06 5.78 7.28
CA GLU A 147 -0.20 5.71 6.56
C GLU A 147 -0.57 4.27 6.17
N GLU A 148 -1.85 3.90 6.33
CA GLU A 148 -2.38 2.63 5.86
C GLU A 148 -2.52 2.64 4.33
N LEU A 149 -1.92 1.64 3.67
CA LEU A 149 -2.06 1.38 2.25
C LEU A 149 -3.42 0.73 1.99
N THR A 150 -4.27 1.46 1.30
CA THR A 150 -5.64 1.03 1.00
C THR A 150 -5.91 1.02 -0.49
N ALA A 151 -6.81 0.13 -0.91
CA ALA A 151 -7.20 -0.02 -2.30
C ALA A 151 -8.72 0.02 -2.45
N ARG A 152 -9.20 0.50 -3.60
CA ARG A 152 -10.62 0.32 -3.94
C ARG A 152 -10.82 -1.12 -4.40
N TYR A 153 -11.69 -1.84 -3.69
CA TYR A 153 -12.07 -3.20 -4.08
C TYR A 153 -13.08 -3.11 -5.21
N GLY A 154 -12.96 -4.03 -6.17
CA GLY A 154 -13.99 -4.26 -7.17
C GLY A 154 -15.15 -5.08 -6.58
N PRO A 155 -16.01 -5.65 -7.45
CA PRO A 155 -17.06 -6.56 -7.01
C PRO A 155 -16.49 -7.69 -6.14
N THR A 156 -17.03 -7.84 -4.93
CA THR A 156 -16.59 -8.85 -3.96
C THR A 156 -17.53 -10.06 -3.93
N HIS A 157 -17.04 -11.20 -3.43
CA HIS A 157 -17.88 -12.38 -3.18
C HIS A 157 -18.95 -12.18 -2.09
N HIS A 158 -18.93 -11.03 -1.39
CA HIS A 158 -19.96 -10.65 -0.42
C HIS A 158 -21.16 -9.96 -1.07
N ALA A 159 -21.13 -9.71 -2.39
CA ALA A 159 -22.24 -9.17 -3.17
C ALA A 159 -22.85 -7.88 -2.59
N GLY A 160 -22.01 -6.94 -2.13
CA GLY A 160 -22.50 -5.66 -1.60
C GLY A 160 -22.96 -5.70 -0.14
N LYS A 161 -22.86 -6.87 0.54
CA LYS A 161 -23.45 -7.08 1.88
C LYS A 161 -22.52 -6.71 3.03
N LEU A 162 -21.23 -6.51 2.77
CA LEU A 162 -20.29 -6.11 3.80
C LEU A 162 -20.38 -4.60 4.02
N VAL A 163 -20.49 -4.17 5.28
CA VAL A 163 -20.47 -2.75 5.65
C VAL A 163 -19.04 -2.22 5.48
N CYS A 164 -18.89 -1.12 4.75
CA CYS A 164 -17.60 -0.46 4.58
C CYS A 164 -17.27 0.38 5.83
N ARG A 165 -16.09 0.18 6.39
CA ARG A 165 -15.60 0.86 7.60
C ARG A 165 -14.37 1.75 7.34
N CYS A 166 -14.15 2.17 6.10
CA CYS A 166 -12.93 2.86 5.70
C CYS A 166 -12.74 4.28 6.26
N GLY A 167 -13.76 4.85 6.91
CA GLY A 167 -13.68 6.19 7.52
C GLY A 167 -13.63 7.37 6.54
N SER A 168 -13.62 7.14 5.23
CA SER A 168 -13.64 8.23 4.24
C SER A 168 -14.93 9.06 4.34
N PRO A 169 -14.86 10.40 4.20
CA PRO A 169 -16.05 11.26 4.15
C PRO A 169 -16.93 11.00 2.91
N ARG A 170 -16.37 10.36 1.87
CA ARG A 170 -17.08 9.92 0.66
C ARG A 170 -17.30 8.40 0.62
N CYS A 171 -17.41 7.77 1.79
CA CYS A 171 -17.67 6.34 1.90
C CYS A 171 -19.03 5.96 1.31
N ILE A 172 -19.07 4.91 0.48
CA ILE A 172 -20.32 4.38 -0.11
C ILE A 172 -21.10 3.46 0.85
N GLY A 173 -20.56 3.21 2.04
CA GLY A 173 -21.18 2.42 3.11
C GLY A 173 -21.13 0.90 2.95
N ARG A 174 -20.72 0.37 1.79
CA ARG A 174 -20.70 -1.08 1.52
C ARG A 174 -19.58 -1.54 0.56
N LEU A 175 -19.34 -2.85 0.55
CA LEU A 175 -18.32 -3.61 -0.19
C LEU A 175 -18.93 -4.76 -1.01
#